data_AF-A0A9D1DTW4-F1
#
_entry.id   AF-A0A9D1DTW4-F1
#
_cell.length_a   1.000
_cell.length_b   1.000
_cell.length_c   1.000
_cell.angle_alpha   90.00
_cell.angle_beta   90.00
_cell.angle_gamma   90.00
#
_symmetry.space_group_name_H-M   'P 1'
#
loop_
_entity.id
_entity.type
_entity.pdbx_description
1 polymer ?
#
loop_
_entity_poly.entity_id
_entity_poly.type
_entity_poly.pdbx_seq_one_letter_code
_entity_poly.pdbx_strand_id
1 'polypeptide(L)'
;MDEDFKDLKEKRSGFATAALVLGIIGICLSFIPILNNASFFLGILAVIFAIVSLIKKASKGKAIAGLILGILSVVITLSLQSSWAESLDKVSDDLDNAAGNNTEEILGKDVDVSIGTFEGSLGDYGLVDSKLTVTVTNKTDDVKSFTIQIEAVDANGSRIDTDYVYANSLGANQSQDFDIFTYVSSEDLEAMQNATFNVVEVSMY
;
A
#
# COMPACT_ATOMS: atom_id res chain seq x y z
N MET A 1 -3.70 22.08 -75.66
CA MET A 1 -4.94 21.76 -74.94
C MET A 1 -4.77 20.38 -74.33
N ASP A 2 -4.40 20.21 -73.06
CA ASP A 2 -4.14 21.14 -71.98
C ASP A 2 -3.13 20.48 -71.03
N GLU A 3 -2.35 21.35 -70.38
CA GLU A 3 -1.42 21.03 -69.30
C GLU A 3 -2.16 20.46 -68.07
N ASP A 4 -1.38 19.96 -67.11
CA ASP A 4 -1.74 19.93 -65.69
C ASP A 4 -2.73 18.89 -65.16
N PHE A 5 -2.32 17.62 -65.15
CA PHE A 5 -2.62 16.79 -63.97
C PHE A 5 -1.50 15.79 -63.65
N LYS A 6 -0.28 16.29 -63.56
CA LYS A 6 0.85 15.58 -62.96
C LYS A 6 0.86 15.89 -61.46
N ASP A 7 0.83 14.84 -60.65
CA ASP A 7 1.21 14.83 -59.23
C ASP A 7 0.37 15.64 -58.23
N LEU A 8 -0.86 15.18 -57.94
CA LEU A 8 -1.38 15.28 -56.57
C LEU A 8 -0.85 14.12 -55.72
N LYS A 9 0.48 14.02 -55.60
CA LYS A 9 1.10 13.20 -54.55
C LYS A 9 0.98 14.02 -53.26
N GLU A 10 -0.19 13.91 -52.65
CA GLU A 10 -0.55 14.45 -51.34
C GLU A 10 0.65 14.25 -50.39
N LYS A 11 1.39 15.34 -50.14
CA LYS A 11 2.64 15.31 -49.37
C LYS A 11 2.29 15.06 -47.91
N ARG A 12 2.00 13.80 -47.57
CA ARG A 12 1.77 13.35 -46.20
C ARG A 12 3.05 13.62 -45.43
N SER A 13 2.99 14.68 -44.64
CA SER A 13 4.07 15.11 -43.77
C SER A 13 4.29 14.01 -42.74
N GLY A 14 5.39 13.25 -42.87
CA GLY A 14 5.76 12.18 -41.92
C GLY A 14 5.86 12.67 -40.47
N PHE A 15 6.07 13.97 -40.27
CA PHE A 15 6.01 14.63 -38.97
C PHE A 15 4.62 14.61 -38.33
N ALA A 16 3.54 14.68 -39.11
CA ALA A 16 2.18 14.61 -38.58
C ALA A 16 1.86 13.20 -38.08
N THR A 17 2.32 12.17 -38.79
CA THR A 17 2.20 10.78 -38.35
C THR A 17 3.08 10.52 -37.13
N ALA A 18 4.33 11.02 -37.11
CA ALA A 18 5.20 10.91 -35.96
C ALA A 18 4.62 11.60 -34.71
N ALA A 19 4.06 12.81 -34.84
CA ALA A 19 3.41 13.51 -33.74
C ALA A 19 2.19 12.76 -33.19
N LEU A 20 1.38 12.16 -34.07
CA LEU A 20 0.23 11.35 -33.67
C LEU A 20 0.67 10.07 -32.95
N VAL A 21 1.66 9.37 -33.50
CA VAL A 21 2.17 8.13 -32.91
C VAL A 21 2.87 8.41 -31.56
N LEU A 22 3.69 9.45 -31.47
CA LEU A 22 4.32 9.86 -30.22
C LEU A 22 3.30 10.35 -29.18
N GLY A 23 2.24 11.04 -29.59
CA GLY A 23 1.15 11.44 -28.71
C GLY A 23 0.35 10.24 -28.19
N ILE A 24 0.04 9.26 -29.04
CA ILE A 24 -0.63 8.01 -28.63
C ILE A 24 0.27 7.21 -27.70
N ILE A 25 1.56 7.08 -28.01
CA ILE A 25 2.53 6.40 -27.14
C ILE A 25 2.64 7.13 -25.80
N GLY A 26 2.65 8.47 -25.79
CA GLY A 26 2.65 9.27 -24.56
C GLY A 26 1.40 9.05 -23.70
N ILE A 27 0.22 8.90 -24.32
CA ILE A 27 -1.04 8.57 -23.63
C ILE A 27 -1.05 7.13 -23.14
N CYS A 28 -0.52 6.18 -23.91
CA CYS A 28 -0.44 4.78 -23.48
C CYS A 28 0.58 4.59 -22.36
N LEU A 29 1.68 5.33 -22.37
CA LEU A 29 2.71 5.30 -21.32
C LEU A 29 2.36 6.15 -20.09
N SER A 30 1.41 7.09 -20.19
CA SER A 30 0.96 7.88 -19.03
C SER A 30 0.15 7.08 -18.02
N PHE A 31 -0.28 5.86 -18.37
CA PHE A 31 -0.91 4.90 -17.46
C PHE A 31 0.08 4.19 -16.51
N ILE A 32 1.40 4.39 -16.72
CA ILE A 32 2.47 3.88 -15.85
C ILE A 32 3.18 5.07 -15.17
N PRO A 33 2.90 5.35 -13.88
CA PRO A 33 3.37 6.57 -13.19
C PRO A 33 4.88 6.73 -13.07
N ILE A 34 5.65 5.62 -13.10
CA ILE A 34 7.11 5.63 -12.90
C ILE A 34 7.88 6.26 -14.10
N LEU A 35 7.24 6.42 -15.27
CA LEU A 35 7.87 6.97 -16.48
C LEU A 35 7.62 8.48 -16.69
N ASN A 36 7.20 9.20 -15.65
CA ASN A 36 6.73 10.59 -15.72
C ASN A 36 7.75 11.57 -16.32
N ASN A 37 9.06 11.42 -16.05
CA ASN A 37 10.04 12.37 -16.58
C ASN A 37 10.23 12.22 -18.11
N ALA A 38 10.20 11.01 -18.64
CA ALA A 38 10.31 10.75 -20.09
C ALA A 38 9.04 11.16 -20.84
N SER A 39 7.87 10.89 -20.25
CA SER A 39 6.56 11.31 -20.78
C SER A 39 6.43 12.84 -20.84
N PHE A 40 7.02 13.57 -19.90
CA PHE A 40 7.09 15.03 -19.93
C PHE A 40 7.89 15.54 -21.14
N PHE A 41 9.09 15.00 -21.39
CA PHE A 41 9.90 15.37 -22.57
C PHE A 41 9.23 14.99 -23.89
N LEU A 42 8.59 13.83 -23.96
CA LEU A 42 7.84 13.38 -25.15
C LEU A 42 6.59 14.22 -25.39
N GLY A 43 5.89 14.64 -24.33
CA GLY A 43 4.76 15.57 -24.40
C GLY A 43 5.17 16.94 -24.95
N ILE A 44 6.30 17.48 -24.50
CA ILE A 44 6.85 18.74 -25.04
C ILE A 44 7.19 18.59 -26.54
N LEU A 45 7.83 17.50 -26.95
CA LEU A 45 8.13 17.23 -28.36
C LEU A 45 6.85 17.11 -29.21
N ALA A 46 5.81 16.45 -28.68
CA ALA A 46 4.52 16.33 -29.35
C ALA A 46 3.85 17.70 -29.56
N VAL A 47 3.90 18.60 -28.57
CA VAL A 47 3.41 19.97 -28.67
C VAL A 47 4.20 20.76 -29.73
N ILE A 48 5.53 20.65 -29.75
CA ILE A 48 6.39 21.31 -30.74
C ILE A 48 6.05 20.82 -32.16
N PHE A 49 5.95 19.51 -32.38
CA PHE A 49 5.59 18.97 -33.70
C PHE A 49 4.16 19.31 -34.12
N ALA A 50 3.22 19.40 -33.17
CA ALA A 50 1.85 19.85 -33.43
C ALA A 50 1.82 21.33 -33.87
N ILE A 51 2.57 22.21 -33.22
CA ILE A 51 2.70 23.63 -33.58
C ILE A 51 3.33 23.79 -34.97
N VAL A 52 4.40 23.06 -35.27
CA VAL A 52 5.05 23.09 -36.60
C VAL A 52 4.12 22.56 -37.70
N SER A 53 3.29 21.56 -37.39
CA SER A 53 2.29 21.01 -38.32
C SER A 53 1.14 21.99 -38.60
N LEU A 54 0.75 22.81 -37.61
CA LEU A 54 -0.26 23.86 -37.76
C LEU A 54 0.22 25.00 -38.68
N ILE A 55 1.49 25.41 -38.55
CA ILE A 55 2.10 26.46 -39.37
C ILE A 55 2.19 26.03 -40.86
N LYS A 56 2.33 24.72 -41.13
CA LYS A 56 2.46 24.16 -42.48
C LYS A 56 1.12 23.85 -43.20
N LYS A 57 -0.03 24.31 -42.70
CA LYS A 57 -1.38 24.08 -43.28
C LYS A 57 -1.73 22.59 -43.49
N ALA A 58 -1.25 21.69 -42.63
CA ALA A 58 -1.81 20.33 -42.56
C ALA A 58 -3.11 20.32 -41.74
N SER A 59 -4.01 19.37 -42.02
CA SER A 59 -5.43 19.33 -41.60
C SER A 59 -5.72 19.92 -40.20
N LYS A 60 -6.32 21.11 -40.17
CA LYS A 60 -6.57 21.91 -38.96
C LYS A 60 -7.31 21.16 -37.83
N GLY A 61 -8.23 20.26 -38.17
CA GLY A 61 -9.03 19.52 -37.18
C GLY A 61 -8.22 18.54 -36.32
N LYS A 62 -7.21 17.88 -36.90
CA LYS A 62 -6.42 16.86 -36.16
C LYS A 62 -5.46 17.49 -35.14
N ALA A 63 -4.94 18.67 -35.43
CA ALA A 63 -4.07 19.39 -34.53
C ALA A 63 -4.81 20.00 -33.33
N ILE A 64 -6.05 20.50 -33.54
CA ILE A 64 -6.90 21.02 -32.47
C ILE A 64 -7.37 19.90 -31.54
N ALA A 65 -7.75 18.74 -32.10
CA ALA A 65 -8.10 17.57 -31.31
C ALA A 65 -6.92 17.07 -30.44
N GLY A 66 -5.70 17.03 -30.99
CA GLY A 66 -4.49 16.67 -30.23
C GLY A 66 -4.16 17.64 -29.11
N LEU A 67 -4.36 18.95 -29.32
CA LEU A 67 -4.15 19.96 -28.28
C LEU A 67 -5.17 19.83 -27.13
N ILE A 68 -6.45 19.65 -27.46
CA ILE A 68 -7.53 19.50 -26.48
C ILE A 68 -7.34 18.21 -25.67
N LEU A 69 -7.00 17.10 -26.32
CA LEU A 69 -6.72 15.83 -25.66
C LEU A 69 -5.46 15.89 -24.80
N GLY A 70 -4.42 16.64 -25.21
CA GLY A 70 -3.21 16.85 -24.42
C GLY A 70 -3.49 17.66 -23.15
N ILE A 71 -4.27 18.74 -23.24
CA ILE A 71 -4.67 19.55 -22.07
C ILE A 71 -5.53 18.72 -21.11
N LEU A 72 -6.52 17.98 -21.63
CA LEU A 72 -7.33 17.06 -20.83
C LEU A 72 -6.47 15.98 -20.17
N SER A 73 -5.50 15.39 -20.88
CA SER A 73 -4.60 14.40 -20.32
C SER A 73 -3.75 14.97 -19.19
N VAL A 74 -3.20 16.18 -19.31
CA VAL A 74 -2.41 16.81 -18.25
C VAL A 74 -3.27 17.09 -17.02
N VAL A 75 -4.49 17.62 -17.21
CA VAL A 75 -5.42 17.88 -16.10
C VAL A 75 -5.83 16.58 -15.40
N ILE A 76 -6.19 15.55 -16.17
CA ILE A 76 -6.55 14.22 -15.64
C ILE A 76 -5.36 13.59 -14.94
N THR A 77 -4.15 13.64 -15.49
CA THR A 77 -2.95 13.10 -14.85
C THR A 77 -2.63 13.82 -13.56
N LEU A 78 -2.72 15.16 -13.50
CA LEU A 78 -2.49 15.92 -12.26
C LEU A 78 -3.55 15.62 -11.20
N SER A 79 -4.82 15.50 -11.58
CA SER A 79 -5.91 15.12 -10.67
C SER A 79 -5.79 13.67 -10.19
N LEU A 80 -5.34 12.76 -11.06
CA LEU A 80 -5.06 11.39 -10.67
C LEU A 80 -3.82 11.30 -9.80
N GLN A 81 -2.81 12.14 -9.97
CA GLN A 81 -1.55 12.05 -9.23
C GLN A 81 -1.75 12.29 -7.73
N SER A 82 -2.62 13.21 -7.32
CA SER A 82 -2.95 13.42 -5.90
C SER A 82 -3.76 12.26 -5.32
N SER A 83 -4.80 11.81 -6.02
CA SER A 83 -5.63 10.70 -5.54
C SER A 83 -4.91 9.34 -5.62
N TRP A 84 -4.01 9.14 -6.59
CA TRP A 84 -3.16 7.96 -6.68
C TRP A 84 -2.10 7.96 -5.60
N ALA A 85 -1.43 9.09 -5.33
CA ALA A 85 -0.48 9.17 -4.23
C ALA A 85 -1.17 8.81 -2.91
N GLU A 86 -2.29 9.46 -2.59
CA GLU A 86 -3.05 9.15 -1.38
C GLU A 86 -3.61 7.72 -1.32
N SER A 87 -3.87 7.08 -2.45
CA SER A 87 -4.35 5.69 -2.48
C SER A 87 -3.20 4.70 -2.42
N LEU A 88 -2.05 5.02 -3.01
CA LEU A 88 -0.82 4.22 -2.91
C LEU A 88 -0.22 4.29 -1.51
N ASP A 89 -0.23 5.48 -0.89
CA ASP A 89 0.20 5.67 0.49
C ASP A 89 -0.70 4.86 1.43
N LYS A 90 -2.04 4.94 1.28
CA LYS A 90 -2.96 4.09 2.05
C LYS A 90 -2.73 2.60 1.84
N VAL A 91 -2.50 2.15 0.61
CA VAL A 91 -2.21 0.74 0.33
C VAL A 91 -0.85 0.32 0.91
N SER A 92 0.13 1.21 0.91
CA SER A 92 1.42 0.98 1.56
C SER A 92 1.24 0.86 3.07
N ASP A 93 0.52 1.80 3.68
CA ASP A 93 0.22 1.81 5.12
C ASP A 93 -0.58 0.57 5.51
N ASP A 94 -1.61 0.19 4.75
CA ASP A 94 -2.38 -1.04 4.97
C ASP A 94 -1.51 -2.29 4.84
N LEU A 95 -0.55 -2.30 3.90
CA LEU A 95 0.39 -3.40 3.73
C LEU A 95 1.40 -3.47 4.88
N ASP A 96 1.93 -2.33 5.32
CA ASP A 96 2.85 -2.23 6.45
C ASP A 96 2.14 -2.61 7.77
N ASN A 97 0.87 -2.24 7.91
CA ASN A 97 0.01 -2.65 9.02
C ASN A 97 -0.24 -4.16 9.00
N ALA A 98 -0.53 -4.75 7.84
CA ALA A 98 -0.73 -6.18 7.69
C ALA A 98 0.56 -6.99 7.90
N ALA A 99 1.72 -6.42 7.53
CA ALA A 99 3.03 -7.05 7.67
C ALA A 99 3.65 -6.88 9.07
N GLY A 100 3.04 -6.10 9.96
CA GLY A 100 3.57 -5.83 11.31
C GLY A 100 4.65 -4.74 11.36
N ASN A 101 4.95 -4.07 10.24
CA ASN A 101 6.00 -3.05 10.15
C ASN A 101 5.65 -1.76 10.93
N ASN A 102 4.37 -1.52 11.19
CA ASN A 102 3.85 -0.33 11.88
C ASN A 102 3.39 -0.62 13.33
N THR A 103 4.02 -1.61 13.99
CA THR A 103 3.61 -2.07 15.32
C THR A 103 3.46 -0.94 16.34
N GLU A 104 4.44 -0.02 16.43
CA GLU A 104 4.40 1.08 17.40
C GLU A 104 3.28 2.09 17.12
N GLU A 105 3.00 2.37 15.84
CA GLU A 105 1.91 3.27 15.45
C GLU A 105 0.55 2.66 15.79
N ILE A 106 0.36 1.38 15.46
CA ILE A 106 -0.87 0.62 15.72
C ILE A 106 -1.14 0.56 17.23
N LEU A 107 -0.13 0.29 18.07
CA LEU A 107 -0.27 0.30 19.53
C LEU A 107 -0.61 1.68 20.08
N GLY A 108 -0.02 2.74 19.49
CA GLY A 108 -0.29 4.12 19.89
C GLY A 108 -1.74 4.54 19.63
N LYS A 109 -2.30 4.11 18.49
CA LYS A 109 -3.54 4.69 17.96
C LYS A 109 -4.71 3.72 17.87
N ASP A 110 -4.50 2.52 17.34
CA ASP A 110 -5.58 1.70 16.79
C ASP A 110 -5.96 0.51 17.68
N VAL A 111 -5.02 0.00 18.49
CA VAL A 111 -5.29 -1.10 19.43
C VAL A 111 -4.67 -0.84 20.79
N ASP A 112 -5.37 -1.25 21.85
CA ASP A 112 -4.83 -1.31 23.20
C ASP A 112 -4.66 -2.78 23.59
N VAL A 113 -3.48 -3.13 24.11
CA VAL A 113 -3.12 -4.49 24.50
C VAL A 113 -2.72 -4.48 25.97
N SER A 114 -3.60 -5.02 26.81
CA SER A 114 -3.36 -5.13 28.25
C SER A 114 -2.94 -6.56 28.58
N ILE A 115 -1.67 -6.73 28.95
CA ILE A 115 -1.11 -8.01 29.36
C ILE A 115 -1.42 -8.26 30.84
N GLY A 116 -2.05 -9.39 31.13
CA GLY A 116 -2.38 -9.82 32.50
C GLY A 116 -1.18 -10.40 33.25
N THR A 117 -1.48 -11.21 34.27
CA THR A 117 -0.48 -11.95 35.03
C THR A 117 -0.44 -13.39 34.53
N PHE A 118 0.76 -13.94 34.34
CA PHE A 118 0.92 -15.35 34.00
C PHE A 118 0.52 -16.22 35.20
N GLU A 119 -0.39 -17.16 34.97
CA GLU A 119 -0.81 -18.18 35.91
C GLU A 119 -0.30 -19.52 35.40
N GLY A 120 0.40 -20.28 36.23
CA GLY A 120 0.94 -21.58 35.83
C GLY A 120 1.15 -22.49 37.03
N SER A 121 0.69 -23.73 36.95
CA SER A 121 0.86 -24.73 38.00
C SER A 121 1.05 -26.14 37.43
N LEU A 122 1.77 -26.99 38.16
CA LEU A 122 1.92 -28.39 37.79
C LEU A 122 0.64 -29.15 38.14
N GLY A 123 -0.08 -29.61 37.12
CA GLY A 123 -1.25 -30.45 37.24
C GLY A 123 -0.92 -31.95 37.34
N ASP A 124 -1.98 -32.75 37.32
CA ASP A 124 -1.86 -34.21 37.37
C ASP A 124 -1.08 -34.75 36.16
N TYR A 125 -0.40 -35.88 36.35
CA TYR A 125 0.40 -36.56 35.31
C TYR A 125 1.59 -35.73 34.77
N GLY A 126 1.98 -34.65 35.46
CA GLY A 126 3.12 -33.81 35.08
C GLY A 126 2.82 -32.81 33.97
N LEU A 127 1.55 -32.62 33.63
CA LEU A 127 1.12 -31.58 32.68
C LEU A 127 0.97 -30.25 33.41
N VAL A 128 1.40 -29.15 32.78
CA VAL A 128 1.21 -27.80 33.32
C VAL A 128 -0.15 -27.29 32.90
N ASP A 129 -0.91 -26.73 33.86
CA ASP A 129 -2.06 -25.88 33.58
C ASP A 129 -1.59 -24.42 33.67
N SER A 130 -1.57 -23.73 32.53
CA SER A 130 -1.08 -22.36 32.43
C SER A 130 -1.93 -21.49 31.54
N LYS A 131 -1.86 -20.17 31.77
CA LYS A 131 -2.40 -19.14 30.89
C LYS A 131 -1.81 -17.78 31.22
N LEU A 132 -1.76 -16.92 30.22
CA LEU A 132 -1.63 -15.48 30.36
C LEU A 132 -2.82 -14.85 29.63
N THR A 133 -3.71 -14.22 30.38
CA THR A 133 -4.85 -13.53 29.78
C THR A 133 -4.39 -12.17 29.23
N VAL A 134 -4.66 -11.93 27.96
CA VAL A 134 -4.37 -10.67 27.25
C VAL A 134 -5.69 -10.07 26.79
N THR A 135 -5.98 -8.86 27.23
CA THR A 135 -7.15 -8.10 26.77
C THR A 135 -6.76 -7.25 25.57
N VAL A 136 -7.46 -7.42 24.47
CA VAL A 136 -7.27 -6.62 23.24
C VAL A 136 -8.49 -5.73 23.04
N THR A 137 -8.27 -4.43 22.89
CA THR A 137 -9.32 -3.45 22.61
C THR A 137 -9.08 -2.77 21.27
N ASN A 138 -10.04 -2.90 20.35
CA ASN A 138 -10.04 -2.14 19.10
C ASN A 138 -10.43 -0.68 19.38
N LYS A 139 -9.51 0.28 19.24
CA LYS A 139 -9.78 1.72 19.46
C LYS A 139 -10.34 2.43 18.22
N THR A 140 -10.47 1.74 17.10
CA THR A 140 -10.97 2.30 15.84
C THR A 140 -12.51 2.34 15.80
N ASP A 141 -13.05 3.08 14.84
CA ASP A 141 -14.50 3.17 14.58
C ASP A 141 -15.03 2.07 13.63
N ASP A 142 -14.14 1.23 13.11
CA ASP A 142 -14.46 0.15 12.17
C ASP A 142 -14.23 -1.22 12.82
N VAL A 143 -14.79 -2.27 12.20
CA VAL A 143 -14.47 -3.65 12.59
C VAL A 143 -13.05 -3.96 12.12
N LYS A 144 -12.19 -4.42 13.02
CA LYS A 144 -10.78 -4.74 12.74
C LYS A 144 -10.38 -6.10 13.29
N SER A 145 -9.39 -6.72 12.65
CA SER A 145 -8.73 -7.92 13.16
C SER A 145 -7.27 -7.64 13.46
N PHE A 146 -6.75 -8.26 14.51
CA PHE A 146 -5.38 -8.10 14.96
C PHE A 146 -4.70 -9.45 15.16
N THR A 147 -3.44 -9.54 14.74
CA THR A 147 -2.53 -10.61 15.15
C THR A 147 -1.43 -9.97 15.98
N ILE A 148 -1.28 -10.40 17.23
CA ILE A 148 -0.34 -9.79 18.16
C ILE A 148 0.63 -10.88 18.63
N GLN A 149 1.91 -10.71 18.34
CA GLN A 149 2.96 -11.58 18.85
C GLN A 149 3.40 -11.10 20.22
N ILE A 150 3.39 -11.99 21.21
CA ILE A 150 3.88 -11.74 22.55
C ILE A 150 5.05 -12.68 22.84
N GLU A 151 6.14 -12.12 23.34
CA GLU A 151 7.27 -12.89 23.84
C GLU A 151 7.32 -12.89 25.36
N ALA A 152 7.78 -14.01 25.92
CA ALA A 152 8.22 -14.12 27.28
C ALA A 152 9.75 -14.08 27.32
N VAL A 153 10.32 -13.15 28.09
CA VAL A 153 11.78 -13.02 28.26
C VAL A 153 12.20 -13.19 29.71
N ASP A 154 13.38 -13.76 29.91
CA ASP A 154 14.00 -13.88 31.22
C ASP A 154 14.53 -12.53 31.74
N ALA A 155 15.08 -12.51 32.95
CA ALA A 155 15.65 -11.31 33.58
C ALA A 155 16.82 -10.68 32.79
N ASN A 156 17.45 -11.42 31.87
CA ASN A 156 18.52 -10.93 31.01
C ASN A 156 18.00 -10.46 29.65
N GLY A 157 16.70 -10.58 29.38
CA GLY A 157 16.08 -10.31 28.07
C GLY A 157 16.25 -11.45 27.07
N SER A 158 16.67 -12.65 27.49
CA SER A 158 16.70 -13.83 26.63
C SER A 158 15.29 -14.39 26.48
N ARG A 159 14.91 -14.68 25.23
CA ARG A 159 13.57 -15.18 24.92
C ARG A 159 13.39 -16.62 25.39
N ILE A 160 12.39 -16.82 26.23
CA ILE A 160 11.96 -18.12 26.76
C ILE A 160 11.00 -18.76 25.75
N ASP A 161 9.92 -18.05 25.40
CA ASP A 161 8.87 -18.54 24.51
C ASP A 161 8.16 -17.38 23.78
N THR A 162 7.39 -17.71 22.74
CA THR A 162 6.51 -16.77 22.03
C THR A 162 5.16 -17.39 21.74
N ASP A 163 4.11 -16.58 21.87
CA ASP A 163 2.76 -16.96 21.47
C ASP A 163 2.04 -15.81 20.76
N TYR A 164 0.87 -16.10 20.20
CA TYR A 164 0.11 -15.18 19.36
C TYR A 164 -1.32 -15.03 19.85
N VAL A 165 -1.78 -13.78 19.94
CA VAL A 165 -3.20 -13.46 20.07
C VAL A 165 -3.80 -13.24 18.69
N TYR A 166 -4.89 -13.96 18.39
CA TYR A 166 -5.67 -13.81 17.15
C TYR A 166 -7.03 -13.19 17.46
N ALA A 167 -7.10 -11.86 17.46
CA ALA A 167 -8.32 -11.12 17.69
C ALA A 167 -9.05 -10.87 16.37
N ASN A 168 -10.07 -11.68 16.08
CA ASN A 168 -10.77 -11.62 14.80
C ASN A 168 -12.05 -10.80 14.91
N SER A 169 -12.23 -9.85 13.98
CA SER A 169 -13.48 -9.09 13.82
C SER A 169 -13.97 -8.38 15.09
N LEU A 170 -13.05 -7.72 15.81
CA LEU A 170 -13.41 -6.85 16.91
C LEU A 170 -14.15 -5.63 16.38
N GLY A 171 -15.38 -5.43 16.83
CA GLY A 171 -16.16 -4.23 16.55
C GLY A 171 -15.50 -2.97 17.09
N ALA A 172 -16.00 -1.82 16.65
CA ALA A 172 -15.54 -0.52 17.12
C ALA A 172 -15.58 -0.43 18.65
N ASN A 173 -14.46 -0.02 19.26
CA ASN A 173 -14.33 0.11 20.72
C ASN A 173 -14.59 -1.18 21.51
N GLN A 174 -14.56 -2.34 20.86
CA GLN A 174 -14.78 -3.63 21.51
C GLN A 174 -13.49 -4.15 22.15
N SER A 175 -13.62 -4.68 23.37
CA SER A 175 -12.58 -5.44 24.07
C SER A 175 -12.91 -6.94 24.10
N GLN A 176 -11.88 -7.78 24.04
CA GLN A 176 -11.98 -9.22 24.25
C GLN A 176 -10.72 -9.77 24.91
N ASP A 177 -10.89 -10.80 25.75
CA ASP A 177 -9.81 -11.50 26.42
C ASP A 177 -9.38 -12.75 25.64
N PHE A 178 -8.08 -13.00 25.62
CA PHE A 178 -7.45 -14.14 24.98
C PHE A 178 -6.44 -14.77 25.93
N ASP A 179 -6.55 -16.08 26.16
CA ASP A 179 -5.57 -16.83 26.93
C ASP A 179 -4.49 -17.37 25.99
N ILE A 180 -3.25 -16.96 26.23
CA ILE A 180 -2.04 -17.45 25.53
C ILE A 180 -1.09 -18.13 26.52
N PHE A 181 -0.04 -18.77 26.02
CA PHE A 181 0.87 -19.63 26.80
C PHE A 181 0.12 -20.72 27.56
N THR A 182 -0.86 -21.35 26.90
CA THR A 182 -1.69 -22.40 27.48
C THR A 182 -1.02 -23.78 27.50
N TYR A 183 0.15 -23.89 26.89
CA TYR A 183 0.92 -25.13 26.77
C TYR A 183 2.39 -24.93 27.16
N VAL A 184 2.63 -24.47 28.39
CA VAL A 184 3.99 -24.32 28.92
C VAL A 184 4.53 -25.69 29.35
N SER A 185 5.80 -25.98 29.06
CA SER A 185 6.45 -27.21 29.50
C SER A 185 6.71 -27.17 31.02
N SER A 186 6.78 -28.33 31.68
CA SER A 186 7.13 -28.36 33.10
C SER A 186 8.54 -27.85 33.40
N GLU A 187 9.44 -27.91 32.41
CA GLU A 187 10.82 -27.41 32.53
C GLU A 187 10.89 -25.88 32.42
N ASP A 188 10.00 -25.26 31.65
CA ASP A 188 9.97 -23.80 31.47
C ASP A 188 9.05 -23.08 32.47
N LEU A 189 8.24 -23.81 33.25
CA LEU A 189 7.26 -23.23 34.18
C LEU A 189 7.86 -22.19 35.14
N GLU A 190 8.99 -22.50 35.78
CA GLU A 190 9.63 -21.57 36.72
C GLU A 190 10.19 -20.34 35.99
N ALA A 191 10.71 -20.51 34.77
CA ALA A 191 11.19 -19.39 33.96
C ALA A 191 10.03 -18.48 33.54
N MET A 192 8.92 -19.06 33.08
CA MET A 192 7.71 -18.34 32.68
C MET A 192 7.05 -17.57 33.84
N GLN A 193 7.06 -18.12 35.05
CA GLN A 193 6.55 -17.44 36.24
C GLN A 193 7.36 -16.18 36.62
N ASN A 194 8.63 -16.11 36.20
CA ASN A 194 9.51 -14.97 36.44
C ASN A 194 9.73 -14.12 35.17
N ALA A 195 9.04 -14.44 34.08
CA ALA A 195 9.24 -13.78 32.79
C ALA A 195 8.64 -12.37 32.77
N THR A 196 9.22 -11.53 31.92
CA THR A 196 8.56 -10.30 31.45
C THR A 196 7.92 -10.58 30.10
N PHE A 197 6.69 -10.09 29.91
CA PHE A 197 5.93 -10.30 28.67
C PHE A 197 5.88 -9.01 27.87
N ASN A 198 6.28 -9.06 26.60
CA ASN A 198 6.32 -7.90 25.72
C ASN A 198 5.54 -8.17 24.43
N VAL A 199 4.84 -7.15 23.94
CA VAL A 199 4.35 -7.15 22.56
C VAL A 199 5.54 -6.92 21.64
N VAL A 200 5.75 -7.84 20.70
CA VAL A 200 6.84 -7.78 19.72
C VAL A 200 6.36 -7.21 18.39
N GLU A 201 5.20 -7.66 17.94
CA GLU A 201 4.65 -7.32 16.63
C GLU A 201 3.12 -7.25 16.72
N VAL A 202 2.54 -6.28 16.02
CA VAL A 202 1.10 -6.18 15.81
C VAL A 202 0.80 -6.03 14.33
N SER A 203 0.07 -6.99 13.78
CA SER A 203 -0.55 -6.87 12.46
C SER A 203 -2.01 -6.44 12.59
N MET A 204 -2.48 -5.54 11.74
CA MET A 204 -3.86 -5.06 11.69
C MET A 204 -4.46 -5.23 10.29
N TYR A 205 -5.73 -5.67 10.25
CA TYR A 205 -6.51 -5.91 9.02
C TYR A 205 -7.91 -5.28 9.14
#